data_AF-A0A174RN15-F1
#
_entry.id   AF-A0A174RN15-F1
#
_cell.length_a   1.000
_cell.length_b   1.000
_cell.length_c   1.000
_cell.angle_alpha   90.00
_cell.angle_beta   90.00
_cell.angle_gamma   90.00
#
_symmetry.space_group_name_H-M   'P 1'
#
loop_
_entity.id
_entity.type
_entity.pdbx_description
1 polymer ?
#
loop_
_entity_poly.entity_id
_entity_poly.type
_entity_poly.pdbx_seq_one_letter_code
_entity_poly.pdbx_strand_id
1 'polypeptide(L)' 'MQGTKNLTEGVISRQLFNLAMPIMGTSFIQMAYSITDMAWVGRLGSEAVAAIGAVGILTWMTNSISYLNKVARR' A
#
# COMPACT_ATOMS: atom_id res chain seq x y z
N MET A 1 -24.55 -23.24 4.43
CA MET A 1 -23.95 -22.68 3.20
C MET A 1 -24.18 -21.17 3.24
N GLN A 2 -23.18 -20.37 3.63
CA GLN A 2 -23.33 -18.91 3.66
C GLN A 2 -23.20 -18.40 2.23
N GLY A 3 -24.34 -18.05 1.63
CA GLY A 3 -24.41 -17.47 0.29
C GLY A 3 -23.64 -16.16 0.22
N THR A 4 -22.95 -15.96 -0.91
CA THR A 4 -22.19 -14.75 -1.26
C THR A 4 -22.98 -13.50 -0.89
N LYS A 5 -22.53 -12.74 0.11
CA LYS A 5 -23.17 -11.46 0.49
C LYS A 5 -23.06 -10.50 -0.70
N ASN A 6 -24.20 -10.23 -1.34
CA ASN A 6 -24.31 -9.30 -2.45
C ASN A 6 -24.04 -7.88 -1.91
N LEU A 7 -22.85 -7.34 -2.17
CA LEU A 7 -22.41 -6.03 -1.65
C LEU A 7 -23.00 -4.85 -2.44
N THR A 8 -23.74 -5.14 -3.50
CA THR A 8 -24.42 -4.19 -4.40
C THR A 8 -25.89 -3.95 -4.03
N GLU A 9 -26.43 -4.70 -3.08
CA GLU A 9 -27.82 -4.55 -2.61
C GLU A 9 -27.83 -4.08 -1.14
N GLY A 10 -28.60 -3.04 -0.84
CA GLY A 10 -28.72 -2.42 0.50
C GLY A 10 -28.01 -1.06 0.64
N VAL A 11 -27.71 -0.66 1.88
CA VAL A 11 -26.99 0.61 2.18
C VAL A 11 -25.51 0.52 1.78
N ILE A 12 -25.26 0.75 0.48
CA ILE A 12 -23.93 0.72 -0.17
C ILE A 12 -22.91 1.57 0.59
N SER A 13 -23.31 2.73 1.12
CA SER A 13 -22.43 3.61 1.89
C SER A 13 -21.83 2.92 3.12
N ARG A 14 -22.61 2.10 3.83
CA ARG A 14 -22.15 1.36 5.02
C ARG A 14 -21.21 0.21 4.64
N GLN A 15 -21.48 -0.47 3.51
CA GLN A 15 -20.59 -1.52 2.99
C GLN A 15 -19.26 -0.93 2.51
N LEU A 16 -19.30 0.19 1.78
CA LEU A 16 -18.12 0.90 1.33
C LEU A 16 -17.27 1.37 2.51
N PHE A 17 -17.89 1.93 3.55
CA PHE A 17 -17.17 2.37 4.75
C PHE A 17 -16.55 1.19 5.52
N ASN A 18 -17.29 0.10 5.67
CA ASN A 18 -16.78 -1.11 6.33
C ASN A 18 -15.64 -1.79 5.57
N LEU A 19 -15.58 -1.64 4.24
CA LEU A 19 -14.50 -2.16 3.42
C LEU A 19 -13.32 -1.19 3.33
N ALA A 20 -13.60 0.11 3.23
CA ALA A 20 -12.60 1.16 3.12
C ALA A 20 -11.87 1.40 4.45
N MET A 21 -12.57 1.34 5.59
CA MET A 21 -11.97 1.57 6.92
C MET A 21 -10.74 0.68 7.18
N PRO A 22 -10.77 -0.65 7.00
CA PRO A 22 -9.59 -1.47 7.22
C PRO A 22 -8.48 -1.19 6.19
N ILE A 23 -8.82 -0.93 4.93
CA ILE A 23 -7.82 -0.60 3.88
C ILE A 23 -7.12 0.72 4.19
N MET A 24 -7.88 1.74 4.59
CA MET A 24 -7.32 3.03 5.01
C MET A 24 -6.47 2.87 6.27
N GLY A 25 -6.90 2.05 7.22
CA GLY A 25 -6.14 1.75 8.43
C GLY A 25 -4.79 1.08 8.12
N THR A 26 -4.76 0.08 7.24
CA THR A 26 -3.50 -0.58 6.84
C THR A 26 -2.58 0.36 6.08
N SER A 27 -3.10 1.15 5.14
CA SER A 27 -2.31 2.17 4.42
C SER A 27 -1.78 3.26 5.35
N PHE A 28 -2.55 3.67 6.35
CA PHE A 28 -2.13 4.65 7.34
C PHE A 28 -0.95 4.15 8.19
N ILE A 29 -1.04 2.90 8.67
CA ILE A 29 0.07 2.27 9.40
C ILE A 29 1.30 2.14 8.49
N GLN A 30 1.11 1.72 7.25
CA GLN A 30 2.21 1.60 6.28
C GLN A 30 2.90 2.95 6.04
N MET A 31 2.13 4.04 5.93
CA MET A 31 2.67 5.39 5.81
C MET A 31 3.44 5.82 7.07
N ALA A 32 2.91 5.53 8.26
CA ALA A 32 3.58 5.80 9.52
C ALA A 32 4.92 5.06 9.63
N TYR A 33 5.00 3.81 9.15
CA TYR A 33 6.26 3.07 9.05
C TYR A 33 7.24 3.74 8.10
N SER A 34 6.82 4.12 6.89
CA SER A 34 7.69 4.82 5.94
C SER A 34 8.22 6.15 6.48
N ILE A 35 7.40 6.92 7.19
CA ILE A 35 7.82 8.17 7.83
C ILE A 35 8.79 7.90 8.99
N THR A 36 8.53 6.89 9.80
CA THR A 36 9.40 6.51 10.93
C THR A 36 10.77 6.03 10.43
N ASP A 37 10.79 5.21 9.38
CA ASP A 37 12.02 4.75 8.74
C ASP A 37 12.81 5.93 8.16
N MET A 38 12.14 6.86 7.46
CA MET A 38 12.78 8.09 6.99
C MET A 38 13.26 9.01 8.10
N ALA A 39 12.53 9.14 9.21
CA ALA A 39 12.95 9.95 10.36
C ALA A 39 14.18 9.34 11.06
N TRP A 40 14.27 8.02 11.09
CA TRP A 40 15.42 7.30 11.63
C TRP A 40 16.64 7.39 10.72
N VAL A 41 16.44 7.18 9.41
CA VAL A 41 17.52 7.28 8.41
C VAL A 41 17.95 8.73 8.18
N GLY A 42 17.04 9.69 8.28
CA GLY A 42 17.34 11.11 8.22
C GLY A 42 18.26 11.58 9.34
N ARG A 43 18.22 10.91 10.50
CA ARG A 43 19.18 11.13 11.59
C ARG A 43 20.60 10.65 11.26
N LEU A 44 20.76 9.70 10.34
CA LEU A 44 22.06 9.21 9.85
C LEU A 44 22.67 10.11 8.76
N GLY A 45 21.92 11.10 8.25
CA GLY A 45 22.40 12.13 7.34
C GLY A 45 21.52 12.34 6.10
N SER A 46 21.61 13.53 5.51
CA SER A 46 20.83 13.92 4.32
C SER A 46 21.10 13.02 3.10
N GLU A 47 22.30 12.44 3.00
CA GLU A 47 22.65 11.52 1.91
C GLU A 47 21.86 10.21 1.97
N ALA A 48 21.56 9.71 3.17
CA ALA A 48 20.85 8.45 3.35
C ALA A 48 19.37 8.57 2.94
N VAL A 49 18.74 9.74 3.16
CA VAL A 49 17.38 10.03 2.70
C VAL A 49 17.32 10.14 1.18
N ALA A 50 18.31 10.79 0.56
CA ALA A 50 18.39 10.89 -0.90
C ALA A 50 18.59 9.50 -1.56
N ALA A 51 19.41 8.64 -0.95
CA ALA A 51 19.62 7.26 -1.39
C ALA A 51 18.33 6.43 -1.32
N ILE A 52 17.56 6.54 -0.23
CA ILE A 52 16.24 5.86 -0.12
C ILE A 52 15.27 6.34 -1.19
N GLY A 53 15.26 7.63 -1.50
CA GLY A 53 14.44 8.18 -2.60
C GLY A 53 14.77 7.54 -3.95
N ALA A 54 16.06 7.40 -4.28
CA ALA A 54 16.51 6.74 -5.51
C ALA A 54 16.17 5.23 -5.54
N VAL A 55 16.39 4.53 -4.42
CA VAL A 55 16.02 3.11 -4.27
C VAL A 55 14.51 2.89 -4.35
N GLY A 56 13.72 3.84 -3.85
CA GLY A 56 12.26 3.82 -3.95
C GLY A 56 11.78 3.76 -5.40
N ILE A 57 12.38 4.57 -6.28
CA ILE A 57 12.07 4.57 -7.72
C ILE A 57 12.40 3.21 -8.36
N LEU A 58 13.58 2.64 -8.05
CA LEU A 58 13.99 1.33 -8.56
C LEU A 58 13.08 0.19 -8.07
N THR A 59 12.66 0.26 -6.82
CA THR A 59 11.74 -0.71 -6.22
C THR A 59 10.36 -0.64 -6.88
N TRP A 60 9.90 0.56 -7.21
CA TRP A 60 8.63 0.76 -7.91
C TRP A 60 8.68 0.20 -9.34
N MET A 61 9.77 0.44 -10.08
CA MET A 61 9.97 -0.16 -11.40
C MET A 61 10.00 -1.69 -11.34
N THR A 62 10.69 -2.26 -10.34
CA THR A 62 10.78 -3.72 -10.17
C THR A 62 9.41 -4.33 -9.86
N ASN A 63 8.61 -3.70 -9.01
CA ASN A 63 7.24 -4.14 -8.73
C ASN A 63 6.35 -4.08 -9.97
N SER A 64 6.45 -3.00 -10.77
CA SER A 64 5.73 -2.89 -12.05
C SER A 64 6.05 -4.04 -12.99
N ILE A 65 7.33 -4.40 -13.13
CA ILE A 65 7.75 -5.55 -13.94
C ILE A 65 7.24 -6.87 -13.35
N SER A 66 7.27 -7.03 -12.02
CA SER A 66 6.73 -8.21 -11.33
C SER A 66 5.23 -8.39 -11.56
N TYR A 67 4.46 -7.30 -11.58
CA TYR A 67 3.03 -7.35 -11.88
C TYR A 67 2.76 -7.79 -13.32
N LEU A 68 3.58 -7.40 -14.30
CA LEU A 68 3.47 -7.91 -15.68
C LEU A 68 3.59 -9.44 -15.72
N ASN A 69 4.53 -10.02 -14.96
CA ASN A 69 4.72 -11.46 -14.89
C ASN A 69 3.53 -12.18 -14.21
N LYS A 70 2.85 -11.54 -13.25
CA LYS A 70 1.65 -12.10 -12.60
C LYS A 70 0.40 -12.03 -13.48
N VAL A 71 0.25 -10.97 -14.28
CA VAL A 71 -0.88 -10.81 -15.20
C VAL A 71 -0.72 -11.72 -16.42
N ALA A 72 0.49 -11.88 -16.95
CA ALA A 72 0.76 -12.76 -18.09
C ALA A 72 0.58 -14.26 -17.79
N ARG A 73 0.47 -14.64 -16.51
CA ARG A 73 0.32 -16.04 -16.05
C ARG A 73 -1.10 -16.41 -15.59
N ARG A 74 -2.10 -15.55 -15.82
CA ARG A 74 -3.53 -15.85 -15.67
C ARG A 74 -4.21 -15.85 -17.03
#